data_AF-A0A942PVW4-F1
#
_entry.id   AF-A0A942PVW4-F1
#
_cell.length_a   1.000
_cell.length_b   1.000
_cell.length_c   1.000
_cell.angle_alpha   90.00
_cell.angle_beta   90.00
_cell.angle_gamma   90.00
#
_symmetry.space_group_name_H-M   'P 1'
#
loop_
_entity.id
_entity.type
_entity.pdbx_description
1 polymer ?
#
loop_
_entity_poly.entity_id
_entity_poly.type
_entity_poly.pdbx_seq_one_letter_code
_entity_poly.pdbx_strand_id
1 'polypeptide(L)'
;MGSFYIGFYRYNQTFYTGTDAQPDVLHLFVKPEKSFIEYTAMPLGTGLGYLPICSFFSGAARVANAVKVIFKGLSTLKPLAEDARKAELWNAFKNLFRGIAEMVPFTGIALILFDSIRSSVYCEKTLEKIKEQENVAGVAIDGKIVFTLDLTTVDHIIKNTPEKLNERRLAIFREICLTWLKKAEEKGDNRGVGELFQDLQARYKKSPESVVQ
;
A
#
# COMPACT_ATOMS: atom_id res chain seq x y z
N MET A 1 1.63 3.74 -23.08
CA MET A 1 1.32 4.57 -21.90
C MET A 1 0.16 3.91 -21.17
N GLY A 2 0.34 3.59 -19.89
CA GLY A 2 -0.70 2.96 -19.05
C GLY A 2 -1.63 4.00 -18.44
N SER A 3 -2.87 3.60 -18.10
CA SER A 3 -3.74 4.44 -17.28
C SER A 3 -3.33 4.31 -15.81
N PHE A 4 -3.17 5.46 -15.14
CA PHE A 4 -2.74 5.56 -13.75
C PHE A 4 -3.85 6.17 -12.89
N TYR A 5 -4.19 5.49 -11.81
CA TYR A 5 -5.21 5.95 -10.86
C TYR A 5 -4.60 6.06 -9.46
N ILE A 6 -4.77 7.21 -8.80
CA ILE A 6 -4.39 7.40 -7.39
C ILE A 6 -5.62 7.29 -6.51
N GLY A 7 -5.50 6.63 -5.37
CA GLY A 7 -6.49 6.74 -4.29
C GLY A 7 -5.89 6.46 -2.92
N PHE A 8 -6.76 6.21 -1.96
CA PHE A 8 -6.36 5.90 -0.58
C PHE A 8 -6.92 4.53 -0.18
N TYR A 9 -6.15 3.78 0.61
CA TYR A 9 -6.63 2.56 1.26
C TYR A 9 -6.71 2.74 2.78
N ARG A 10 -7.53 1.91 3.40
CA ARG A 10 -7.72 1.84 4.85
C ARG A 10 -7.38 0.43 5.33
N TYR A 11 -6.39 0.34 6.21
CA TYR A 11 -6.06 -0.84 7.00
C TYR A 11 -5.17 -0.37 8.14
N ASN A 12 -5.50 -0.75 9.38
CA ASN A 12 -4.83 -0.27 10.59
C ASN A 12 -4.59 1.24 10.51
N GLN A 13 -5.65 2.06 10.65
CA GLN A 13 -5.65 3.52 10.51
C GLN A 13 -4.63 4.27 11.41
N THR A 14 -3.35 4.04 11.18
CA THR A 14 -2.25 4.68 11.88
C THR A 14 -1.78 5.89 11.09
N PHE A 15 -1.20 6.85 11.80
CA PHE A 15 -0.46 7.95 11.17
C PHE A 15 0.98 7.56 10.89
N TYR A 16 1.37 6.32 11.18
CA TYR A 16 2.76 5.88 11.15
C TYR A 16 2.95 4.85 10.03
N THR A 17 3.55 5.29 8.92
CA THR A 17 3.62 4.52 7.67
C THR A 17 4.99 3.89 7.42
N GLY A 18 5.10 3.06 6.38
CA GLY A 18 6.33 2.38 5.98
C GLY A 18 6.59 1.09 6.77
N THR A 19 5.58 0.57 7.46
CA THR A 19 5.64 -0.70 8.18
C THR A 19 4.87 -1.78 7.41
N ASP A 20 5.09 -3.06 7.74
CA ASP A 20 4.34 -4.15 7.12
C ASP A 20 2.83 -4.02 7.39
N ALA A 21 2.45 -3.49 8.56
CA ALA A 21 1.04 -3.24 8.92
C ALA A 21 0.44 -2.03 8.19
N GLN A 22 1.26 -1.04 7.82
CA GLN A 22 0.80 0.14 7.09
C GLN A 22 1.90 0.62 6.13
N PRO A 23 1.99 0.03 4.93
CA PRO A 23 3.03 0.39 3.97
C PRO A 23 2.86 1.80 3.42
N ASP A 24 3.95 2.34 2.88
CA ASP A 24 3.96 3.69 2.32
C ASP A 24 3.08 3.77 1.07
N VAL A 25 3.12 2.73 0.21
CA VAL A 25 2.32 2.65 -1.02
C VAL A 25 1.89 1.21 -1.31
N LEU A 26 0.62 1.05 -1.70
CA LEU A 26 0.03 -0.19 -2.19
C LEU A 26 -0.29 -0.04 -3.69
N HIS A 27 0.36 -0.81 -4.55
CA HIS A 27 0.07 -0.87 -5.98
C HIS A 27 -0.76 -2.12 -6.29
N LEU A 28 -1.89 -1.92 -6.97
CA LEU A 28 -2.72 -2.97 -7.53
C LEU A 28 -2.65 -2.83 -9.05
N PHE A 29 -2.31 -3.89 -9.76
CA PHE A 29 -2.07 -3.78 -11.20
C PHE A 29 -2.64 -4.95 -11.99
N VAL A 30 -2.86 -4.68 -13.28
CA VAL A 30 -3.27 -5.65 -14.29
C VAL A 30 -2.37 -5.44 -15.51
N LYS A 31 -1.75 -6.53 -15.97
CA LYS A 31 -0.85 -6.57 -17.13
C LYS A 31 -1.29 -7.70 -18.08
N PRO A 32 -2.14 -7.43 -19.08
CA PRO A 32 -2.61 -8.42 -20.05
C PRO A 32 -1.48 -8.89 -20.98
N GLU A 33 -0.75 -7.99 -21.64
CA GLU A 33 0.37 -8.38 -22.53
C GLU A 33 1.45 -7.29 -22.50
N LYS A 34 1.29 -6.24 -23.32
CA LYS A 34 2.20 -5.09 -23.40
C LYS A 34 1.68 -3.85 -22.67
N SER A 35 0.43 -3.88 -22.23
CA SER A 35 -0.20 -2.80 -21.47
C SER A 35 -0.08 -3.06 -19.97
N PHE A 36 0.17 -1.99 -19.22
CA PHE A 36 0.18 -2.00 -17.77
C PHE A 36 -0.83 -0.97 -17.29
N ILE A 37 -1.79 -1.41 -16.48
CA ILE A 37 -2.75 -0.51 -15.85
C ILE A 37 -2.62 -0.72 -14.35
N GLU A 38 -2.52 0.39 -13.62
CA GLU A 38 -2.32 0.33 -12.18
C GLU A 38 -3.21 1.31 -11.41
N TYR A 39 -3.46 0.91 -10.18
CA TYR A 39 -4.08 1.69 -9.14
C TYR A 39 -3.08 1.79 -7.99
N THR A 40 -2.65 3.01 -7.70
CA THR A 40 -1.79 3.29 -6.56
C THR A 40 -2.61 3.83 -5.41
N ALA A 41 -2.57 3.12 -4.28
CA ALA A 41 -3.24 3.48 -3.06
C ALA A 41 -2.23 3.91 -2.00
N MET A 42 -2.43 5.10 -1.44
CA MET A 42 -1.70 5.59 -0.27
C MET A 42 -2.50 5.30 1.01
N PRO A 43 -1.86 5.11 2.18
CA PRO A 43 -2.60 4.95 3.41
C PRO A 43 -3.39 6.24 3.72
N LEU A 44 -4.64 6.11 4.19
CA LEU A 44 -5.49 7.27 4.47
C LEU A 44 -4.86 8.27 5.45
N GLY A 45 -4.06 7.79 6.41
CA GLY A 45 -3.32 8.63 7.37
C GLY A 45 -2.32 9.59 6.70
N THR A 46 -1.78 9.23 5.53
CA THR A 46 -0.94 10.12 4.70
C THR A 46 -1.77 11.24 4.07
N GLY A 47 -2.99 10.94 3.62
CA GLY A 47 -3.88 11.92 3.00
C GLY A 47 -4.37 13.02 3.94
N LEU A 48 -4.46 12.75 5.25
CA LEU A 48 -4.83 13.76 6.25
C LEU A 48 -3.80 14.90 6.36
N GLY A 49 -2.53 14.63 6.04
CA GLY A 49 -1.47 15.63 5.94
C GLY A 49 -1.62 16.61 4.76
N TYR A 50 -2.59 16.40 3.86
CA TYR A 50 -2.86 17.32 2.76
C TYR A 50 -3.89 18.40 3.13
N LEU A 51 -4.62 18.23 4.23
CA LEU A 51 -5.62 19.18 4.71
C LEU A 51 -5.01 20.09 5.79
N PRO A 52 -4.91 21.42 5.60
CA PRO A 52 -4.12 22.31 6.47
C PRO A 52 -4.42 22.20 7.97
N ILE A 53 -5.70 22.11 8.35
CA ILE A 53 -6.11 22.03 9.76
C ILE A 53 -5.80 20.64 10.35
N CYS A 54 -6.10 19.58 9.58
CA CYS A 54 -5.85 18.20 10.01
C CYS A 54 -4.35 17.88 10.06
N SER A 55 -3.57 18.49 9.17
CA SER A 55 -2.13 18.27 9.00
C SER A 55 -1.35 18.59 10.28
N PHE A 56 -1.70 19.65 11.00
CA PHE A 56 -1.04 19.95 12.27
C PHE A 56 -1.24 18.84 13.32
N PHE A 57 -2.48 18.40 13.51
CA PHE A 57 -2.80 17.35 14.48
C PHE A 57 -2.28 15.98 14.08
N SER A 58 -2.37 15.62 12.78
CA SER A 58 -1.80 14.37 12.26
C SER A 58 -0.29 14.37 12.41
N GLY A 59 0.35 15.51 12.12
CA GLY A 59 1.79 15.68 12.25
C GLY A 59 2.25 15.54 13.70
N ALA A 60 1.58 16.22 14.64
CA ALA A 60 1.88 16.11 16.06
C ALA A 60 1.74 14.67 16.59
N ALA A 61 0.66 13.98 16.23
CA ALA A 61 0.46 12.57 16.59
C ALA A 61 1.54 11.65 16.00
N ARG A 62 1.93 11.90 14.74
CA ARG A 62 2.99 11.15 14.05
C ARG A 62 4.35 11.37 14.73
N VAL A 63 4.69 12.61 15.07
CA VAL A 63 5.91 12.97 15.82
C VAL A 63 5.94 12.26 17.17
N ALA A 64 4.86 12.33 17.95
CA ALA A 64 4.80 11.70 19.27
C ALA A 64 5.06 10.18 19.20
N ASN A 65 4.44 9.50 18.22
CA ASN A 65 4.65 8.07 18.01
C ASN A 65 6.07 7.75 17.54
N ALA A 66 6.63 8.52 16.60
CA ALA A 66 7.99 8.33 16.11
C ALA A 66 9.02 8.52 17.23
N VAL A 67 8.89 9.57 18.03
CA VAL A 67 9.76 9.85 19.18
C VAL A 67 9.72 8.69 20.17
N LYS A 68 8.52 8.18 20.50
CA LYS A 68 8.36 7.02 21.38
C LYS A 68 9.12 5.79 20.88
N VAL A 69 9.06 5.50 19.58
CA VAL A 69 9.78 4.38 18.96
C VAL A 69 11.29 4.61 18.96
N ILE A 70 11.76 5.82 18.64
CA ILE A 70 13.19 6.17 18.66
C ILE A 70 13.77 5.99 20.08
N PHE A 71 13.12 6.56 21.09
CA PHE A 71 13.57 6.42 22.48
C PHE A 71 13.53 4.97 22.97
N LYS A 72 12.48 4.22 22.63
CA LYS A 72 12.41 2.79 22.93
C LYS A 72 13.55 2.03 22.24
N GLY A 73 13.79 2.30 20.96
CA GLY A 73 14.83 1.64 20.18
C GLY A 73 16.26 1.99 20.64
N LEU A 74 16.49 3.17 21.22
CA LEU A 74 17.78 3.55 21.82
C LEU A 74 17.98 2.98 23.23
N SER A 75 16.92 2.90 24.04
CA SER A 75 16.97 2.40 25.42
C SER A 75 16.93 0.87 25.53
N THR A 76 16.52 0.17 24.47
CA THR A 76 16.43 -1.29 24.47
C THR A 76 17.79 -1.91 24.15
N LEU A 77 18.43 -2.52 25.16
CA LEU A 77 19.65 -3.33 25.05
C LEU A 77 19.42 -4.74 24.47
N LYS A 78 18.18 -5.10 24.12
CA LYS A 78 17.86 -6.46 23.64
C LYS A 78 18.29 -6.66 22.19
N PRO A 79 18.77 -7.87 21.83
CA PRO A 79 19.13 -8.23 20.47
C PRO A 79 17.85 -8.57 19.69
N LEU A 80 17.09 -7.55 19.25
CA LEU A 80 16.35 -7.76 18.00
C LEU A 80 17.40 -7.95 16.89
N ALA A 81 17.10 -8.80 15.91
CA ALA A 81 17.91 -8.89 14.69
C ALA A 81 18.22 -7.47 14.20
N GLU A 82 19.52 -7.15 14.12
CA GLU A 82 20.02 -5.78 13.99
C GLU A 82 19.35 -5.05 12.80
N ASP A 83 19.07 -5.79 11.74
CA ASP A 83 18.38 -5.33 10.53
C ASP A 83 16.93 -4.91 10.78
N ALA A 84 16.16 -5.69 11.55
CA ALA A 84 14.76 -5.37 11.86
C ALA A 84 14.65 -4.11 12.72
N ARG A 85 15.54 -3.98 13.72
CA ARG A 85 15.63 -2.78 14.58
C ARG A 85 16.02 -1.55 13.74
N LYS A 86 16.98 -1.69 12.83
CA LYS A 86 17.42 -0.60 11.94
C LYS A 86 16.30 -0.15 11.02
N ALA A 87 15.52 -1.09 10.46
CA ALA A 87 14.36 -0.77 9.62
C ALA A 87 13.27 -0.03 10.42
N GLU A 88 12.95 -0.49 11.63
CA GLU A 88 11.96 0.14 12.51
C GLU A 88 12.39 1.58 12.89
N LEU A 89 13.65 1.77 13.28
CA LEU A 89 14.21 3.09 13.58
C LEU A 89 14.21 4.01 12.35
N TRP A 90 14.59 3.50 11.19
CA TRP A 90 14.55 4.28 9.95
C TRP A 90 13.13 4.72 9.60
N ASN A 91 12.16 3.83 9.77
CA ASN A 91 10.74 4.17 9.65
C ASN A 91 10.34 5.24 10.67
N ALA A 92 10.86 5.18 11.88
CA ALA A 92 10.57 6.18 12.92
C ALA A 92 11.11 7.55 12.53
N PHE A 93 12.34 7.62 12.04
CA PHE A 93 12.91 8.87 11.53
C PHE A 93 12.12 9.42 10.33
N LYS A 94 11.76 8.60 9.35
CA LYS A 94 10.91 9.03 8.22
C LYS A 94 9.60 9.65 8.72
N ASN A 95 8.94 9.01 9.68
CA ASN A 95 7.68 9.50 10.24
C ASN A 95 7.87 10.76 11.10
N LEU A 96 8.99 10.90 11.81
CA LEU A 96 9.33 12.12 12.53
C LEU A 96 9.42 13.32 11.57
N PHE A 97 10.23 13.19 10.52
CA PHE A 97 10.40 14.25 9.53
C PHE A 97 9.10 14.58 8.80
N ARG A 98 8.34 13.55 8.41
CA ARG A 98 7.02 13.76 7.81
C ARG A 98 6.08 14.48 8.77
N GLY A 99 6.06 14.11 10.05
CA GLY A 99 5.20 14.74 11.05
C GLY A 99 5.58 16.21 11.26
N ILE A 100 6.87 16.53 11.31
CA ILE A 100 7.35 17.93 11.34
C ILE A 100 6.89 18.68 10.10
N ALA A 101 7.04 18.09 8.91
CA ALA A 101 6.59 18.72 7.67
C ALA A 101 5.07 18.97 7.69
N GLU A 102 4.26 18.00 8.12
CA GLU A 102 2.79 18.13 8.26
C GLU A 102 2.40 19.25 9.26
N MET A 103 3.21 19.52 10.28
CA MET A 103 2.95 20.60 11.25
C MET A 103 3.27 22.01 10.73
N VAL A 104 4.07 22.13 9.66
CA VAL A 104 4.39 23.44 9.07
C VAL A 104 3.25 23.86 8.13
N PRO A 105 2.66 25.06 8.29
CA PRO A 105 1.64 25.55 7.38
C PRO A 105 2.15 25.57 5.92
N PHE A 106 1.25 25.26 4.97
CA PHE A 106 1.50 25.33 3.51
C PHE A 106 2.51 24.33 2.92
N THR A 107 3.04 23.39 3.70
CA THR A 107 3.89 22.29 3.18
C THR A 107 3.10 21.16 2.51
N GLY A 108 1.77 21.16 2.60
CA GLY A 108 0.91 20.11 2.04
C GLY A 108 1.19 19.84 0.55
N ILE A 109 1.47 20.88 -0.25
CA ILE A 109 1.84 20.72 -1.67
C ILE A 109 3.19 19.99 -1.81
N ALA A 110 4.17 20.32 -0.98
CA ALA A 110 5.47 19.65 -0.99
C ALA A 110 5.34 18.17 -0.57
N LEU A 111 4.45 17.86 0.38
CA LEU A 111 4.12 16.49 0.75
C LEU A 111 3.46 15.72 -0.40
N ILE A 112 2.50 16.34 -1.10
CA ILE A 112 1.86 15.75 -2.29
C ILE A 112 2.91 15.44 -3.36
N LEU A 113 3.82 16.38 -3.65
CA LEU A 113 4.88 16.20 -4.64
C LEU A 113 5.84 15.07 -4.23
N PHE A 114 6.30 15.07 -2.97
CA PHE A 114 7.16 14.03 -2.43
C PHE A 114 6.50 12.65 -2.53
N ASP A 115 5.23 12.54 -2.12
CA ASP A 115 4.47 11.30 -2.16
C ASP A 115 4.22 10.83 -3.59
N SER A 116 3.97 11.75 -4.52
CA SER A 116 3.83 11.45 -5.94
C SER A 116 5.13 10.93 -6.55
N ILE A 117 6.27 11.59 -6.28
CA ILE A 117 7.59 11.14 -6.77
C ILE A 117 7.92 9.75 -6.20
N ARG A 118 7.73 9.57 -4.89
CA ARG A 118 7.96 8.29 -4.22
C ARG A 118 7.09 7.17 -4.82
N SER A 119 5.81 7.46 -5.05
CA SER A 119 4.87 6.56 -5.74
C SER A 119 5.38 6.17 -7.13
N SER A 120 5.85 7.13 -7.93
CA SER A 120 6.40 6.86 -9.25
C SER A 120 7.63 5.96 -9.19
N VAL A 121 8.55 6.19 -8.24
CA VAL A 121 9.74 5.33 -8.04
C VAL A 121 9.35 3.90 -7.67
N TYR A 122 8.32 3.71 -6.85
CA TYR A 122 7.83 2.36 -6.50
C TYR A 122 7.11 1.68 -7.67
N CYS A 123 6.37 2.44 -8.48
CA CYS A 123 5.80 1.94 -9.73
C CYS A 123 6.89 1.43 -10.67
N GLU A 124 7.92 2.23 -10.95
CA GLU A 124 9.01 1.85 -11.85
C GLU A 124 9.68 0.54 -11.40
N LYS A 125 9.98 0.39 -10.11
CA LYS A 125 10.52 -0.86 -9.54
C LYS A 125 9.59 -2.05 -9.72
N THR A 126 8.28 -1.84 -9.63
CA THR A 126 7.28 -2.89 -9.85
C THR A 126 7.26 -3.29 -11.32
N LEU A 127 7.21 -2.30 -12.22
CA LEU A 127 7.24 -2.46 -13.67
C LEU A 127 8.46 -3.25 -14.16
N GLU A 128 9.65 -2.92 -13.65
CA GLU A 128 10.89 -3.63 -13.97
C GLU A 128 10.79 -5.13 -13.65
N LYS A 129 10.22 -5.48 -12.49
CA LYS A 129 10.11 -6.88 -12.03
C LYS A 129 9.05 -7.70 -12.77
N ILE A 130 7.99 -7.06 -13.25
CA ILE A 130 6.95 -7.75 -14.03
C ILE A 130 7.16 -7.63 -15.54
N LYS A 131 8.27 -7.02 -16.00
CA LYS A 131 8.49 -6.73 -17.42
C LYS A 131 8.37 -7.99 -18.30
N GLU A 132 8.84 -9.13 -17.80
CA GLU A 132 8.81 -10.43 -18.49
C GLU A 132 7.53 -11.24 -18.28
N GLN A 133 6.68 -10.85 -17.33
CA GLN A 133 5.43 -11.56 -17.04
C GLN A 133 4.31 -11.04 -17.92
N GLU A 134 3.50 -11.91 -18.53
CA GLU A 134 2.32 -11.50 -19.31
C GLU A 134 1.07 -12.11 -18.68
N ASN A 135 -0.08 -11.48 -18.92
CA ASN A 135 -1.38 -11.89 -18.40
C ASN A 135 -1.42 -12.05 -16.87
N VAL A 136 -0.90 -11.07 -16.13
CA VAL A 136 -0.88 -11.10 -14.65
C VAL A 136 -1.64 -9.94 -14.01
N ALA A 137 -2.39 -10.26 -12.96
CA ALA A 137 -2.84 -9.28 -11.97
C ALA A 137 -2.02 -9.44 -10.70
N GLY A 138 -1.77 -8.37 -9.97
CA GLY A 138 -0.91 -8.49 -8.80
C GLY A 138 -0.94 -7.30 -7.86
N VAL A 139 -0.36 -7.56 -6.69
CA VAL A 139 -0.22 -6.58 -5.62
C VAL A 139 1.26 -6.37 -5.33
N ALA A 140 1.68 -5.11 -5.32
CA ALA A 140 2.99 -4.71 -4.87
C ALA A 140 2.89 -3.73 -3.70
N ILE A 141 3.78 -3.89 -2.73
CA ILE A 141 3.91 -3.04 -1.56
C ILE A 141 5.28 -2.39 -1.60
N ASP A 142 5.33 -1.05 -1.57
CA ASP A 142 6.58 -0.27 -1.59
C ASP A 142 7.54 -0.70 -2.73
N GLY A 143 6.99 -1.02 -3.90
CA GLY A 143 7.72 -1.49 -5.09
C GLY A 143 8.16 -2.96 -5.06
N LYS A 144 7.72 -3.74 -4.06
CA LYS A 144 7.95 -5.18 -3.97
C LYS A 144 6.66 -5.94 -4.27
N ILE A 145 6.70 -6.78 -5.29
CA ILE A 145 5.58 -7.69 -5.60
C ILE A 145 5.39 -8.65 -4.43
N VAL A 146 4.18 -8.64 -3.86
CA VAL A 146 3.78 -9.55 -2.77
C VAL A 146 3.13 -10.79 -3.34
N PHE A 147 2.27 -10.63 -4.35
CA PHE A 147 1.77 -11.76 -5.11
C PHE A 147 1.27 -11.35 -6.50
N THR A 148 1.24 -12.34 -7.39
CA THR A 148 0.61 -12.28 -8.70
C THR A 148 -0.33 -13.46 -8.88
N LEU A 149 -1.27 -13.31 -9.80
CA LEU A 149 -2.21 -14.32 -10.25
C LEU A 149 -2.47 -14.15 -11.74
N ASP A 150 -2.82 -15.25 -12.40
CA ASP A 150 -3.13 -15.25 -13.83
C ASP A 150 -4.44 -14.49 -14.07
N LEU A 151 -4.45 -13.62 -15.09
CA LEU A 151 -5.59 -12.78 -15.44
C LEU A 151 -6.89 -13.59 -15.65
N THR A 152 -6.78 -14.84 -16.13
CA THR A 152 -7.93 -15.74 -16.31
C THR A 152 -8.68 -15.98 -14.99
N THR A 153 -7.97 -15.97 -13.86
CA THR A 153 -8.58 -16.08 -12.52
C THR A 153 -9.46 -14.87 -12.20
N VAL A 154 -9.05 -13.67 -12.64
CA VAL A 154 -9.89 -12.47 -12.54
C VAL A 154 -11.07 -12.58 -13.50
N ASP A 155 -10.84 -13.05 -14.73
CA ASP A 155 -11.89 -13.17 -15.75
C ASP A 155 -13.01 -14.14 -15.35
N HIS A 156 -12.69 -15.23 -14.66
CA HIS A 156 -13.69 -16.14 -14.11
C HIS A 156 -14.68 -15.46 -13.14
N ILE A 157 -14.25 -14.36 -12.49
CA ILE A 157 -15.11 -13.56 -11.61
C ILE A 157 -15.95 -12.56 -12.42
N ILE A 158 -15.45 -12.10 -13.56
CA ILE A 158 -16.11 -11.12 -14.43
C ILE A 158 -17.03 -11.87 -15.41
N LYS A 159 -18.23 -12.23 -14.95
CA LYS A 159 -19.25 -12.95 -15.73
C LYS A 159 -19.85 -12.17 -16.93
N ASN A 160 -19.08 -11.45 -17.76
CA ASN A 160 -19.40 -11.05 -19.16
C ASN A 160 -18.54 -9.87 -19.69
N THR A 161 -18.41 -9.83 -21.02
CA THR A 161 -17.68 -8.86 -21.86
C THR A 161 -18.42 -7.53 -22.05
N PRO A 162 -17.75 -6.37 -21.83
CA PRO A 162 -17.64 -5.36 -22.91
C PRO A 162 -16.34 -4.53 -22.88
N GLU A 163 -16.24 -3.56 -23.80
CA GLU A 163 -15.15 -2.59 -23.99
C GLU A 163 -14.60 -2.00 -22.67
N LYS A 164 -13.28 -1.80 -22.62
CA LYS A 164 -12.48 -1.47 -21.41
C LYS A 164 -12.29 -2.62 -20.40
N LEU A 165 -12.17 -3.84 -20.93
CA LEU A 165 -11.95 -5.06 -20.15
C LEU A 165 -10.83 -4.92 -19.11
N ASN A 166 -9.72 -4.25 -19.42
CA ASN A 166 -8.57 -4.09 -18.50
C ASN A 166 -8.82 -3.09 -17.36
N GLU A 167 -9.50 -1.97 -17.62
CA GLU A 167 -9.90 -1.02 -16.56
C GLU A 167 -10.90 -1.68 -15.61
N ARG A 168 -11.82 -2.49 -16.16
CA ARG A 168 -12.78 -3.25 -15.37
C ARG A 168 -12.13 -4.37 -14.55
N ARG A 169 -11.19 -5.11 -15.14
CA ARG A 169 -10.35 -6.09 -14.43
C ARG A 169 -9.63 -5.45 -13.25
N LEU A 170 -9.01 -4.30 -13.46
CA LEU A 170 -8.35 -3.56 -12.39
C LEU A 170 -9.34 -3.08 -11.33
N ALA A 171 -10.51 -2.55 -11.73
CA ALA A 171 -11.52 -2.08 -10.79
C ALA A 171 -12.04 -3.19 -9.87
N ILE A 172 -12.35 -4.36 -10.43
CA ILE A 172 -12.84 -5.52 -9.69
C ILE A 172 -11.73 -6.11 -8.81
N PHE A 173 -10.54 -6.29 -9.36
CA PHE A 173 -9.39 -6.77 -8.59
C PHE A 173 -9.07 -5.82 -7.41
N ARG A 174 -9.12 -4.51 -7.66
CA ARG A 174 -8.98 -3.48 -6.62
C ARG A 174 -10.04 -3.62 -5.55
N GLU A 175 -11.31 -3.73 -5.95
CA GLU A 175 -12.43 -3.81 -5.01
C GLU A 175 -12.31 -5.03 -4.09
N ILE A 176 -11.92 -6.18 -4.64
CA ILE A 176 -11.68 -7.40 -3.87
C ILE A 176 -10.53 -7.17 -2.88
N CYS A 177 -9.39 -6.65 -3.33
CA CYS A 177 -8.23 -6.42 -2.48
C CYS A 177 -8.53 -5.43 -1.34
N LEU A 178 -9.20 -4.31 -1.64
CA LEU A 178 -9.54 -3.31 -0.63
C LEU A 178 -10.62 -3.81 0.35
N THR A 179 -11.60 -4.57 -0.14
CA THR A 179 -12.61 -5.20 0.72
C THR A 179 -11.99 -6.25 1.62
N TRP A 180 -11.00 -7.00 1.13
CA TRP A 180 -10.23 -7.95 1.92
C TRP A 180 -9.52 -7.29 3.10
N LEU A 181 -8.78 -6.19 2.84
CA LEU A 181 -8.12 -5.41 3.89
C LEU A 181 -9.14 -4.85 4.91
N LYS A 182 -10.28 -4.33 4.43
CA LYS A 182 -11.35 -3.82 5.30
C LYS A 182 -11.93 -4.92 6.20
N LYS A 183 -12.26 -6.09 5.64
CA LYS A 183 -12.77 -7.25 6.39
C LYS A 183 -11.75 -7.75 7.43
N ALA A 184 -10.45 -7.67 7.13
CA ALA A 184 -9.39 -8.03 8.07
C ALA A 184 -9.31 -7.02 9.23
N GLU A 185 -9.38 -5.72 8.96
CA GLU A 185 -9.43 -4.67 9.98
C GLU A 185 -10.66 -4.82 10.89
N GLU A 186 -11.84 -5.07 10.32
CA GLU A 186 -13.09 -5.28 11.09
C GLU A 186 -13.02 -6.49 12.04
N LYS A 187 -12.19 -7.49 11.71
CA LYS A 187 -11.94 -8.68 12.55
C LYS A 187 -10.82 -8.46 13.57
N GLY A 188 -10.19 -7.30 13.60
CA GLY A 188 -9.05 -7.01 14.46
C GLY A 188 -7.79 -7.80 14.07
N ASP A 189 -7.63 -8.13 12.78
CA ASP A 189 -6.43 -8.81 12.30
C ASP A 189 -5.22 -7.87 12.43
N ASN A 190 -4.16 -8.37 13.08
CA ASN A 190 -2.93 -7.62 13.34
C ASN A 190 -1.78 -8.02 12.42
N ARG A 191 -2.02 -8.92 11.46
CA ARG A 191 -1.02 -9.35 10.47
C ARG A 191 -0.60 -8.19 9.57
N GLY A 192 0.61 -8.29 9.03
CA GLY A 192 1.09 -7.35 8.01
C GLY A 192 0.22 -7.42 6.74
N VAL A 193 0.11 -6.29 6.02
CA VAL A 193 -0.58 -6.21 4.73
C VAL A 193 -0.02 -7.23 3.74
N GLY A 194 1.29 -7.47 3.77
CA GLY A 194 1.95 -8.50 2.97
C GLY A 194 1.42 -9.92 3.26
N GLU A 195 1.29 -10.28 4.54
CA GLU A 195 0.77 -11.58 4.96
C GLU A 195 -0.71 -11.75 4.61
N LEU A 196 -1.51 -10.70 4.77
CA LEU A 196 -2.92 -10.72 4.38
C LEU A 196 -3.09 -10.98 2.88
N PHE A 197 -2.22 -10.42 2.05
CA PHE A 197 -2.27 -10.62 0.61
C PHE A 197 -1.74 -11.99 0.19
N GLN A 198 -0.80 -12.58 0.94
CA GLN A 198 -0.42 -13.99 0.74
C GLN A 198 -1.59 -14.94 1.07
N ASP A 199 -2.36 -14.68 2.14
CA ASP A 199 -3.59 -15.42 2.45
C ASP A 199 -4.65 -15.26 1.35
N LEU A 200 -4.82 -14.03 0.83
CA LEU A 200 -5.70 -13.77 -0.31
C LEU A 200 -5.29 -14.58 -1.54
N GLN A 201 -3.99 -14.63 -1.88
CA GLN A 201 -3.49 -15.45 -2.98
C GLN A 201 -3.80 -16.94 -2.77
N ALA A 202 -3.61 -17.45 -1.55
CA ALA A 202 -3.91 -18.84 -1.22
C ALA A 202 -5.40 -19.16 -1.41
N ARG A 203 -6.29 -18.22 -1.12
CA ARG A 203 -7.74 -18.35 -1.35
C ARG A 203 -8.09 -18.36 -2.82
N TYR A 204 -7.51 -17.46 -3.62
CA TYR A 204 -7.66 -17.48 -5.07
C TYR A 204 -7.26 -18.83 -5.68
N LYS A 205 -6.16 -19.43 -5.22
CA LYS A 205 -5.69 -20.75 -5.69
C LYS A 205 -6.63 -21.90 -5.30
N LYS A 206 -7.35 -21.79 -4.17
CA LYS A 206 -8.24 -22.85 -3.67
C LYS A 206 -9.66 -22.75 -4.24
N SER A 207 -10.22 -21.55 -4.29
CA SER A 207 -11.58 -21.30 -4.76
C SER A 207 -11.73 -19.82 -5.16
N PRO A 208 -11.57 -19.48 -6.46
CA PRO A 208 -11.69 -18.11 -6.95
C PRO A 208 -13.03 -17.44 -6.59
N GLU A 209 -14.11 -18.23 -6.56
CA GLU A 209 -15.47 -17.75 -6.25
C GLU A 209 -15.65 -17.38 -4.78
N SER A 210 -14.93 -18.04 -3.86
CA SER A 210 -15.00 -17.76 -2.42
C SER A 210 -14.45 -16.40 -2.02
N VAL A 211 -13.69 -15.74 -2.91
CA VAL A 211 -13.06 -14.45 -2.65
C VAL A 211 -14.06 -13.28 -2.80
N VAL A 212 -15.17 -13.51 -3.51
CA VAL A 212 -16.21 -12.50 -3.78
C VAL A 212 -17.30 -12.50 -2.71
N GLN A 213 -17.38 -13.56 -1.88
CA GLN A 213 -18.36 -13.72 -0.79
C GLN A 213 -17.85 -13.09 0.52
#